data_AF-A0AB32U4L8-F1
#
_entry.id   AF-A0AB32U4L8-F1
#
_cell.length_a   1.000
_cell.length_b   1.000
_cell.length_c   1.000
_cell.angle_alpha   90.00
_cell.angle_beta   90.00
_cell.angle_gamma   90.00
#
_symmetry.space_group_name_H-M   'P 1'
#
loop_
_entity.id
_entity.type
_entity.pdbx_description
1 polymer ?
#
loop_
_entity_poly.entity_id
_entity_poly.type
_entity_poly.pdbx_seq_one_letter_code
_entity_poly.pdbx_strand_id
1 'polypeptide(L)'
;MALHWHEDATSCPQSPLPRLVHPLSASRRTRLCKDVTWSSKLHTPEERFHVLSRKVTNNSNPDAVLECLGVRWELHCAVLSSSDTLCELYTSSKRQRDVQLHERAVKASRASSSAHGKGLVYRNWHLSGLLILRLPVKDASINKEALSFALRILYDPEERPDEWGEAVLSAAALLGMSNLFQKCLKKMMADISSSNVCSFHQASCKFKETFLQRACERWLELFFVTELSSHIKLKDLPFDLLLKTLRSPRLFAPNEYEVLRVVLYWLYLQLNPLRQTPPAHSTVITFFSRETTVFLELPQGQKYITAFQALRMHGITEWQHLQELKNIRVLPESWLLNILSNHYHTLYSGGDMIVTDFSKQAMRFGMMLNQEQECCTQTINLYGFYFILQAAKMGQSNTYIFSIERLRHWDPAVPQSSAVSHPYCMRADRSVRFHITVQSYANGEWQEHSSGTVNQHFGLCKRLSRSKPFQIEGLSPPILVTFALAFPCC
;
A
#
# COMPACT_ATOMS: atom_id res chain seq x y z
N MET A 1 30.60 39.96 40.16
CA MET A 1 29.54 39.00 40.54
C MET A 1 28.89 38.49 39.26
N ALA A 2 29.29 37.30 38.83
CA ALA A 2 28.74 36.62 37.67
C ALA A 2 27.50 35.84 38.11
N LEU A 3 26.39 35.95 37.38
CA LEU A 3 25.22 35.10 37.54
C LEU A 3 25.06 34.30 36.25
N HIS A 4 25.45 33.03 36.36
CA HIS A 4 25.19 31.96 35.40
C HIS A 4 23.69 31.78 35.21
N TRP A 5 23.22 31.87 33.97
CA TRP A 5 21.92 31.33 33.57
C TRP A 5 22.16 29.94 32.99
N HIS A 6 21.62 28.93 33.67
CA HIS A 6 21.51 27.57 33.14
C HIS A 6 20.30 27.52 32.20
N GLU A 7 20.55 27.24 30.93
CA GLU A 7 19.52 26.81 29.97
C GLU A 7 19.23 25.32 30.21
N ASP A 8 18.19 25.02 31.00
CA ASP A 8 17.59 23.70 31.01
C ASP A 8 16.58 23.61 29.86
N ALA A 9 17.05 23.05 28.74
CA ALA A 9 16.23 22.58 27.64
C ALA A 9 15.32 21.42 28.13
N THR A 10 14.16 21.77 28.66
CA THR A 10 13.11 20.80 28.99
C THR A 10 12.38 20.41 27.70
N SER A 11 12.75 19.24 27.18
CA SER A 11 12.01 18.53 26.15
C SER A 11 10.56 18.33 26.59
N CYS A 12 9.60 18.95 25.90
CA CYS A 12 8.20 18.60 26.05
C CYS A 12 7.97 17.15 25.59
N PRO A 13 7.15 16.35 26.32
CA PRO A 13 6.83 15.00 25.92
C PRO A 13 6.02 15.03 24.62
N GLN A 14 6.55 14.40 23.58
CA GLN A 14 5.84 14.10 22.34
C GLN A 14 4.63 13.23 22.67
N SER A 15 3.46 13.56 22.14
CA SER A 15 2.31 12.65 22.12
C SER A 15 2.71 11.39 21.34
N PRO A 16 2.64 10.19 21.93
CA PRO A 16 2.92 8.98 21.19
C PRO A 16 1.83 8.80 20.14
N LEU A 17 2.24 8.71 18.87
CA LEU A 17 1.42 8.11 17.82
C LEU A 17 0.90 6.76 18.33
N PRO A 18 -0.38 6.42 18.12
CA PRO A 18 -0.90 5.13 18.52
C PRO A 18 -0.12 4.03 17.80
N ARG A 19 0.74 3.31 18.54
CA ARG A 19 1.38 2.10 18.06
C ARG A 19 0.30 1.04 17.88
N LEU A 20 0.12 0.58 16.65
CA LEU A 20 -0.63 -0.63 16.36
C LEU A 20 0.01 -1.80 17.09
N VAL A 21 -0.68 -2.33 18.10
CA VAL A 21 -0.48 -3.71 18.55
C VAL A 21 -1.33 -4.57 17.63
N HIS A 22 -0.67 -5.38 16.80
CA HIS A 22 -1.37 -6.36 15.97
C HIS A 22 -2.20 -7.31 16.86
N PRO A 23 -3.49 -7.55 16.57
CA PRO A 23 -4.18 -8.68 17.14
C PRO A 23 -3.62 -9.94 16.51
N LEU A 24 -2.84 -10.70 17.28
CA LEU A 24 -2.55 -12.10 16.98
C LEU A 24 -3.89 -12.83 16.90
N SER A 25 -4.31 -13.19 15.68
CA SER A 25 -5.47 -14.05 15.47
C SER A 25 -5.15 -15.47 15.94
N ALA A 26 -5.29 -15.70 17.24
CA ALA A 26 -5.28 -17.03 17.83
C ALA A 26 -6.66 -17.68 17.63
N SER A 27 -6.85 -18.35 16.49
CA SER A 27 -7.95 -19.28 16.33
C SER A 27 -7.65 -20.55 17.12
N ARG A 28 -8.18 -20.64 18.35
CA ARG A 28 -8.37 -21.91 19.06
C ARG A 28 -9.77 -22.43 18.72
N ARG A 29 -9.85 -23.58 18.03
CA ARG A 29 -10.91 -24.56 18.26
C ARG A 29 -10.48 -25.98 17.88
N THR A 30 -10.50 -26.81 18.93
CA THR A 30 -10.90 -28.23 19.01
C THR A 30 -10.19 -29.27 18.16
N ARG A 31 -9.39 -30.08 18.87
CA ARG A 31 -8.89 -31.41 18.47
C ARG A 31 -10.06 -32.38 18.32
N LEU A 32 -10.05 -33.20 17.27
CA LEU A 32 -10.13 -34.66 17.42
C LEU A 32 -9.60 -35.38 16.17
N CYS A 33 -8.74 -36.37 16.45
CA CYS A 33 -8.35 -37.54 15.65
C CYS A 33 -7.32 -37.41 14.50
N LYS A 34 -6.08 -37.76 14.89
CA LYS A 34 -5.10 -38.65 14.24
C LYS A 34 -4.91 -38.53 12.72
N ASP A 35 -3.76 -37.96 12.31
CA ASP A 35 -2.75 -38.74 11.59
C ASP A 35 -1.37 -38.05 11.53
N VAL A 36 -0.36 -38.87 11.80
CA VAL A 36 1.10 -38.77 11.61
C VAL A 36 1.72 -37.38 11.42
N THR A 37 2.38 -36.90 12.48
CA THR A 37 3.35 -35.80 12.45
C THR A 37 4.57 -36.16 11.62
N TRP A 38 4.71 -35.59 10.42
CA TRP A 38 5.98 -35.57 9.69
C TRP A 38 6.85 -34.39 10.15
N SER A 39 8.11 -34.70 10.40
CA SER A 39 9.17 -33.82 10.92
C SER A 39 9.34 -32.53 10.10
N SER A 40 9.41 -31.40 10.80
CA SER A 40 9.54 -30.03 10.30
C SER A 40 10.99 -29.61 10.00
N LYS A 41 11.68 -30.30 9.09
CA LYS A 41 12.95 -29.84 8.48
C LYS A 41 12.78 -29.72 6.97
N LEU A 42 12.99 -28.51 6.46
CA LEU A 42 12.56 -28.04 5.14
C LEU A 42 13.16 -28.83 3.97
N HIS A 43 12.26 -29.37 3.16
CA HIS A 43 12.51 -29.87 1.81
C HIS A 43 12.71 -28.70 0.84
N THR A 44 13.67 -28.83 -0.09
CA THR A 44 13.83 -27.91 -1.23
C THR A 44 12.52 -27.82 -2.03
N PRO A 45 12.26 -26.72 -2.78
CA PRO A 45 11.06 -26.61 -3.62
C PRO A 45 10.88 -27.83 -4.54
N GLU A 46 11.99 -28.38 -5.03
CA GLU A 46 12.06 -29.58 -5.86
C GLU A 46 11.60 -30.83 -5.10
N GLU A 47 12.09 -31.04 -3.88
CA GLU A 47 11.70 -32.17 -3.04
C GLU A 47 10.23 -32.12 -2.64
N ARG A 48 9.71 -30.94 -2.28
CA ARG A 48 8.28 -30.78 -1.93
C ARG A 48 7.38 -31.21 -3.09
N PHE A 49 7.74 -30.78 -4.30
CA PHE A 49 7.03 -31.18 -5.52
C PHE A 49 7.14 -32.68 -5.79
N HIS A 50 8.34 -33.24 -5.65
CA HIS A 50 8.60 -34.66 -5.90
C HIS A 50 7.83 -35.59 -4.97
N VAL A 51 7.84 -35.27 -3.66
CA VAL A 51 7.10 -36.04 -2.65
C VAL A 51 5.58 -36.00 -2.93
N LEU A 52 5.04 -34.82 -3.24
CA LEU A 52 3.61 -34.68 -3.51
C LEU A 52 3.20 -35.44 -4.77
N SER A 53 3.91 -35.22 -5.89
CA SER A 53 3.57 -35.84 -7.18
C SER A 53 3.60 -37.37 -7.08
N ARG A 54 4.63 -37.96 -6.47
CA ARG A 54 4.72 -39.41 -6.26
C ARG A 54 3.63 -39.96 -5.35
N LYS A 55 3.27 -39.23 -4.30
CA LYS A 55 2.19 -39.63 -3.39
C LYS A 55 0.85 -39.68 -4.12
N VAL A 56 0.55 -38.68 -4.95
CA VAL A 56 -0.71 -38.60 -5.70
C VAL A 56 -0.78 -39.64 -6.82
N THR A 57 0.36 -39.97 -7.45
CA THR A 57 0.41 -40.94 -8.56
C THR A 57 0.78 -42.36 -8.14
N ASN A 58 0.84 -42.66 -6.84
CA ASN A 58 1.22 -43.95 -6.29
C ASN A 58 2.57 -44.47 -6.84
N ASN A 59 3.57 -43.59 -6.94
CA ASN A 59 4.90 -43.87 -7.51
C ASN A 59 4.88 -44.37 -8.96
N SER A 60 3.90 -43.97 -9.77
CA SER A 60 3.95 -44.26 -11.20
C SER A 60 5.12 -43.55 -11.90
N ASN A 61 5.53 -44.08 -13.06
CA ASN A 61 6.60 -43.48 -13.85
C ASN A 61 6.10 -42.17 -14.49
N PRO A 62 6.94 -41.12 -14.55
CA PRO A 62 6.57 -39.87 -15.20
C PRO A 62 6.49 -40.04 -16.72
N ASP A 63 5.60 -39.28 -17.35
CA ASP A 63 5.42 -39.24 -18.80
C ASP A 63 6.30 -38.16 -19.46
N ALA A 64 6.62 -37.12 -18.70
CA ALA A 64 7.43 -35.99 -19.14
C ALA A 64 8.37 -35.45 -18.05
N VAL A 65 9.43 -34.77 -18.46
CA VAL A 65 10.32 -33.97 -17.61
C VAL A 65 10.33 -32.55 -18.15
N LEU A 66 9.92 -31.60 -17.32
CA LEU A 66 10.06 -30.18 -17.61
C LEU A 66 11.44 -29.70 -17.16
N GLU A 67 12.24 -29.18 -18.09
CA GLU A 67 13.50 -28.50 -17.83
C GLU A 67 13.26 -26.98 -17.76
N CYS A 68 13.40 -26.42 -16.56
CA CYS A 68 13.12 -25.01 -16.27
C CYS A 68 13.87 -24.54 -15.02
N LEU A 69 14.41 -23.32 -15.01
CA LEU A 69 15.20 -22.74 -13.90
C LEU A 69 16.39 -23.61 -13.43
N GLY A 70 17.02 -24.34 -14.36
CA GLY A 70 18.12 -25.26 -14.05
C GLY A 70 17.69 -26.52 -13.29
N VAL A 71 16.39 -26.82 -13.25
CA VAL A 71 15.79 -27.94 -12.53
C VAL A 71 15.00 -28.81 -13.51
N ARG A 72 14.91 -30.11 -13.18
CA ARG A 72 14.07 -31.10 -13.86
C ARG A 72 12.86 -31.43 -13.00
N TRP A 73 11.66 -31.23 -13.53
CA TRP A 73 10.40 -31.52 -12.86
C TRP A 73 9.72 -32.71 -13.54
N GLU A 74 9.56 -33.81 -12.82
CA GLU A 74 8.89 -35.04 -13.31
C GLU A 74 7.37 -34.84 -13.33
N LEU A 75 6.73 -35.00 -14.49
CA LEU A 75 5.32 -34.71 -14.71
C LEU A 75 4.58 -35.93 -15.28
N HIS A 76 3.30 -36.04 -14.92
CA HIS A 76 2.40 -37.10 -15.38
C HIS A 76 1.34 -36.53 -16.31
N CYS A 77 1.02 -37.23 -17.40
CA CYS A 77 0.13 -36.76 -18.45
C CYS A 77 -1.28 -36.43 -17.94
N ALA A 78 -1.74 -37.14 -16.90
CA ALA A 78 -3.04 -36.97 -16.28
C ALA A 78 -3.31 -35.55 -15.74
N VAL A 79 -2.26 -34.80 -15.37
CA VAL A 79 -2.41 -33.46 -14.79
C VAL A 79 -2.06 -32.32 -15.75
N LEU A 80 -1.51 -32.64 -16.94
CA LEU A 80 -1.03 -31.63 -17.88
C LEU A 80 -2.15 -30.81 -18.53
N SER A 81 -3.36 -31.37 -18.67
CA SER A 81 -4.51 -30.65 -19.22
C SER A 81 -4.96 -29.46 -18.37
N SER A 82 -4.51 -29.37 -17.11
CA SER A 82 -4.80 -28.26 -16.20
C SER A 82 -3.89 -27.04 -16.42
N SER A 83 -2.95 -27.12 -17.36
CA SER A 83 -2.04 -26.05 -17.77
C SER A 83 -2.02 -25.96 -19.30
N ASP A 84 -2.48 -24.83 -19.85
CA ASP A 84 -2.52 -24.63 -21.30
C ASP A 84 -1.12 -24.79 -21.93
N THR A 85 -0.12 -24.17 -21.30
CA THR A 85 1.27 -24.19 -21.78
C THR A 85 1.87 -25.58 -21.72
N LEU A 86 1.70 -26.32 -20.61
CA LEU A 86 2.27 -27.66 -20.49
C LEU A 86 1.56 -28.66 -21.40
N CYS A 87 0.23 -28.53 -21.57
CA CYS A 87 -0.55 -29.33 -22.51
C CYS A 87 -0.07 -29.12 -23.95
N GLU A 88 0.13 -27.86 -24.37
CA GLU A 88 0.64 -27.52 -25.70
C GLU A 88 2.08 -28.03 -25.90
N LEU A 89 2.98 -27.81 -24.93
CA LEU A 89 4.35 -28.30 -25.01
C LEU A 89 4.41 -29.83 -25.10
N TYR A 90 3.58 -30.53 -24.33
CA TYR A 90 3.52 -31.98 -24.34
C TYR A 90 2.99 -32.52 -25.67
N THR A 91 1.86 -31.97 -26.14
CA THR A 91 1.22 -32.41 -27.39
C THR A 91 2.08 -32.13 -28.62
N SER A 92 2.72 -30.96 -28.69
CA SER A 92 3.65 -30.59 -29.77
C SER A 92 4.89 -31.47 -29.78
N SER A 93 5.53 -31.69 -28.62
CA SER A 93 6.71 -32.55 -28.49
C SER A 93 6.39 -34.01 -28.82
N LYS A 94 5.23 -34.50 -28.40
CA LYS A 94 4.73 -35.84 -28.75
C LYS A 94 4.53 -35.98 -30.25
N ARG A 95 3.83 -35.04 -30.89
CA ARG A 95 3.62 -35.03 -32.36
C ARG A 95 4.94 -35.00 -33.12
N GLN A 96 5.88 -34.16 -32.72
CA GLN A 96 7.19 -34.07 -33.38
C GLN A 96 7.95 -35.39 -33.29
N ARG A 97 7.90 -36.05 -32.13
CA ARG A 97 8.49 -37.38 -31.95
C ARG A 97 7.81 -38.41 -32.86
N ASP A 98 6.49 -38.43 -32.91
CA ASP A 98 5.73 -39.38 -33.73
C ASP A 98 6.06 -39.21 -35.23
N VAL A 99 6.18 -37.97 -35.70
CA VAL A 99 6.65 -37.66 -37.07
C VAL A 99 8.07 -38.16 -37.32
N GLN A 100 9.02 -37.89 -36.41
CA GLN A 100 10.40 -38.35 -36.55
C GLN A 100 10.51 -39.89 -36.57
N LEU A 101 9.69 -40.56 -35.75
CA LEU A 101 9.63 -42.01 -35.72
C LEU A 101 9.04 -42.57 -37.02
N HIS A 102 7.98 -41.94 -37.54
CA HIS A 102 7.39 -42.30 -38.82
C HIS A 102 8.37 -42.10 -39.98
N GLU A 103 9.08 -40.96 -40.06
CA GLU A 103 10.11 -40.71 -41.07
C GLU A 103 11.25 -41.72 -41.00
N ARG A 104 11.69 -42.11 -39.79
CA ARG A 104 12.71 -43.15 -39.59
C ARG A 104 12.22 -44.52 -40.04
N ALA A 105 10.96 -44.86 -39.77
CA ALA A 105 10.35 -46.10 -40.22
C ALA A 105 10.22 -46.14 -41.75
N VAL A 106 9.83 -45.03 -42.39
CA VAL A 106 9.75 -44.90 -43.85
C VAL A 106 11.13 -44.93 -44.52
N LYS A 107 12.15 -44.31 -43.92
CA LYS A 107 13.55 -44.42 -44.40
C LYS A 107 14.08 -45.84 -44.27
N ALA A 108 13.76 -46.54 -43.17
CA ALA A 108 14.15 -47.93 -42.97
C ALA A 108 13.46 -48.87 -43.97
N SER A 109 12.17 -48.64 -44.28
CA SER A 109 11.43 -49.45 -45.27
C SER A 109 11.87 -49.19 -46.71
N ARG A 110 12.36 -47.98 -47.03
CA ARG A 110 13.00 -47.68 -48.33
C ARG A 110 14.42 -48.24 -48.46
N ALA A 111 15.14 -48.43 -47.36
CA ALA A 111 16.46 -49.08 -47.36
C ALA A 111 16.36 -50.61 -47.51
N SER A 112 15.23 -51.22 -47.11
CA SER A 112 15.01 -52.66 -47.20
C SER A 112 14.43 -53.15 -48.53
N SER A 113 14.26 -52.29 -49.55
CA SER A 113 13.89 -52.73 -50.91
C SER A 113 15.04 -53.36 -51.71
N SER A 114 16.19 -53.63 -51.09
CA SER A 114 17.33 -54.34 -51.71
C SER A 114 17.75 -55.66 -51.05
N ALA A 115 16.99 -56.20 -50.08
CA ALA A 115 17.31 -57.52 -49.52
C ALA A 115 16.07 -58.32 -49.10
N HIS A 116 15.83 -59.43 -49.79
CA HIS A 116 14.90 -60.48 -49.37
C HIS A 116 15.48 -61.19 -48.14
N GLY A 117 14.72 -61.23 -47.03
CA GLY A 117 15.11 -62.01 -45.86
C GLY A 117 14.09 -61.91 -44.73
N LYS A 118 13.48 -63.06 -44.42
CA LYS A 118 12.48 -63.31 -43.37
C LYS A 118 12.89 -62.75 -42.00
N GLY A 119 11.94 -62.20 -41.24
CA GLY A 119 12.14 -61.90 -39.82
C GLY A 119 11.28 -60.75 -39.28
N LEU A 120 9.95 -60.89 -39.38
CA LEU A 120 8.97 -59.97 -38.82
C LEU A 120 8.91 -60.12 -37.28
N VAL A 121 9.92 -59.63 -36.55
CA VAL A 121 9.82 -59.25 -35.12
C VAL A 121 10.86 -58.16 -34.83
N TYR A 122 10.80 -57.03 -35.53
CA TYR A 122 11.52 -55.82 -35.09
C TYR A 122 10.53 -54.80 -34.54
N ARG A 123 10.68 -54.58 -33.23
CA ARG A 123 10.29 -53.40 -32.45
C ARG A 123 8.83 -53.31 -32.01
N ASN A 124 8.53 -54.02 -30.92
CA ASN A 124 7.43 -53.62 -30.03
C ASN A 124 7.92 -53.11 -28.67
N TRP A 125 9.16 -52.62 -28.58
CA TRP A 125 9.81 -52.27 -27.31
C TRP A 125 10.40 -50.85 -27.43
N HIS A 126 9.85 -49.94 -26.61
CA HIS A 126 10.19 -48.52 -26.38
C HIS A 126 9.71 -47.47 -27.40
N LEU A 127 8.39 -47.29 -27.54
CA LEU A 127 7.77 -46.04 -28.00
C LEU A 127 7.31 -45.12 -26.84
N SER A 128 7.43 -45.58 -25.59
CA SER A 128 7.05 -44.86 -24.37
C SER A 128 8.24 -44.12 -23.74
N GLY A 129 8.95 -43.31 -24.52
CA GLY A 129 10.07 -42.52 -23.99
C GLY A 129 9.59 -41.32 -23.18
N LEU A 130 10.22 -41.06 -22.03
CA LEU A 130 10.05 -39.82 -21.28
C LEU A 130 10.20 -38.59 -22.20
N LEU A 131 9.21 -37.68 -22.23
CA LEU A 131 9.28 -36.46 -23.04
C LEU A 131 10.03 -35.35 -22.29
N ILE A 132 11.07 -34.76 -22.88
CA ILE A 132 11.74 -33.60 -22.30
C ILE A 132 11.07 -32.34 -22.83
N LEU A 133 10.40 -31.60 -21.95
CA LEU A 133 9.75 -30.33 -22.22
C LEU A 133 10.68 -29.20 -21.78
N ARG A 134 10.92 -28.21 -22.63
CA ARG A 134 11.77 -27.06 -22.30
C ARG A 134 10.93 -25.80 -22.24
N LEU A 135 10.96 -25.11 -21.10
CA LEU A 135 10.21 -23.88 -20.88
C LEU A 135 11.18 -22.74 -20.53
N PRO A 136 11.44 -21.81 -21.47
CA PRO A 136 12.32 -20.69 -21.21
C PRO A 136 11.65 -19.67 -20.28
N VAL A 137 12.28 -19.38 -19.14
CA VAL A 137 11.83 -18.35 -18.20
C VAL A 137 12.58 -17.06 -18.48
N LYS A 138 11.87 -16.06 -19.00
CA LYS A 138 12.40 -14.71 -19.23
C LYS A 138 12.07 -13.75 -18.09
N ASP A 139 11.06 -14.09 -17.31
CA ASP A 139 10.52 -13.23 -16.26
C ASP A 139 11.31 -13.42 -14.96
N ALA A 140 11.98 -12.35 -14.52
CA ALA A 140 12.85 -12.36 -13.35
C ALA A 140 12.10 -12.53 -12.02
N SER A 141 10.78 -12.28 -11.98
CA SER A 141 9.97 -12.50 -10.77
C SER A 141 9.70 -13.98 -10.50
N ILE A 142 9.88 -14.86 -11.49
CA ILE A 142 9.60 -16.29 -11.36
C ILE A 142 10.79 -16.97 -10.69
N ASN A 143 10.58 -17.45 -9.47
CA ASN A 143 11.55 -18.22 -8.71
C ASN A 143 11.13 -19.70 -8.61
N LYS A 144 12.04 -20.54 -8.12
CA LYS A 144 11.82 -21.99 -7.98
C LYS A 144 10.65 -22.34 -7.07
N GLU A 145 10.44 -21.58 -6.00
CA GLU A 145 9.34 -21.84 -5.06
C GLU A 145 7.99 -21.59 -5.71
N ALA A 146 7.82 -20.47 -6.42
CA ALA A 146 6.58 -20.14 -7.10
C ALA A 146 6.28 -21.12 -8.24
N LEU A 147 7.29 -21.54 -9.00
CA LEU A 147 7.13 -22.56 -10.03
C LEU A 147 6.77 -23.92 -9.41
N SER A 148 7.48 -24.36 -8.37
CA SER A 148 7.16 -25.59 -7.63
C SER A 148 5.71 -25.56 -7.13
N PHE A 149 5.31 -24.47 -6.47
CA PHE A 149 3.94 -24.30 -5.99
C PHE A 149 2.91 -24.41 -7.12
N ALA A 150 3.11 -23.71 -8.24
CA ALA A 150 2.19 -23.79 -9.38
C ALA A 150 2.10 -25.22 -9.96
N LEU A 151 3.22 -25.94 -10.03
CA LEU A 151 3.21 -27.35 -10.46
C LEU A 151 2.54 -28.26 -9.44
N ARG A 152 2.69 -28.01 -8.13
CA ARG A 152 2.01 -28.76 -7.06
C ARG A 152 0.48 -28.60 -7.13
N ILE A 153 -0.01 -27.42 -7.48
CA ILE A 153 -1.45 -27.17 -7.70
C ILE A 153 -2.07 -28.08 -8.77
N LEU A 154 -1.28 -28.56 -9.74
CA LEU A 154 -1.75 -29.53 -10.75
C LEU A 154 -2.10 -30.89 -10.13
N TYR A 155 -1.47 -31.25 -9.01
CA TYR A 155 -1.69 -32.51 -8.29
C TYR A 155 -2.64 -32.35 -7.10
N ASP A 156 -2.58 -31.22 -6.40
CA ASP A 156 -3.43 -30.89 -5.27
C ASP A 156 -3.94 -29.44 -5.34
N PRO A 157 -5.21 -29.21 -5.73
CA PRO A 157 -5.79 -27.87 -5.81
C PRO A 157 -5.89 -27.10 -4.48
N GLU A 158 -5.78 -27.80 -3.34
CA GLU A 158 -5.88 -27.22 -1.99
C GLU A 158 -4.56 -26.68 -1.44
N GLU A 159 -3.45 -26.91 -2.15
CA GLU A 159 -2.14 -26.36 -1.83
C GLU A 159 -2.18 -24.83 -1.66
N ARG A 160 -1.31 -24.33 -0.78
CA ARG A 160 -1.19 -22.90 -0.47
C ARG A 160 0.26 -22.46 -0.50
N PRO A 161 0.56 -21.29 -1.07
CA PRO A 161 1.91 -20.74 -1.01
C PRO A 161 2.14 -20.14 0.38
N ASP A 162 3.41 -19.93 0.74
CA ASP A 162 3.76 -19.17 1.94
C ASP A 162 3.26 -17.73 1.83
N GLU A 163 3.39 -17.12 0.65
CA GLU A 163 2.92 -15.77 0.36
C GLU A 163 2.30 -15.69 -1.05
N TRP A 164 1.17 -14.97 -1.16
CA TRP A 164 0.60 -14.61 -2.45
C TRP A 164 1.29 -13.37 -3.01
N GLY A 165 1.60 -13.33 -4.30
CA GLY A 165 2.26 -12.17 -4.90
C GLY A 165 2.68 -12.35 -6.36
N GLU A 166 3.51 -11.43 -6.84
CA GLU A 166 3.93 -11.35 -8.24
C GLU A 166 4.55 -12.67 -8.74
N ALA A 167 5.38 -13.32 -7.94
CA ALA A 167 6.04 -14.57 -8.31
C ALA A 167 5.02 -15.69 -8.64
N VAL A 168 3.97 -15.84 -7.83
CA VAL A 168 2.89 -16.82 -8.05
C VAL A 168 2.05 -16.44 -9.27
N LEU A 169 1.67 -15.15 -9.41
CA LEU A 169 0.99 -14.64 -10.61
C LEU A 169 1.78 -14.93 -11.89
N SER A 170 3.08 -14.67 -11.87
CA SER A 170 3.98 -14.82 -13.01
C SER A 170 4.15 -16.29 -13.37
N ALA A 171 4.29 -17.18 -12.38
CA ALA A 171 4.32 -18.63 -12.61
C ALA A 171 2.99 -19.15 -13.19
N ALA A 172 1.85 -18.69 -12.66
CA ALA A 172 0.53 -19.06 -13.18
C ALA A 172 0.33 -18.59 -14.63
N ALA A 173 0.73 -17.36 -14.95
CA ALA A 173 0.69 -16.82 -16.31
C ALA A 173 1.62 -17.60 -17.26
N LEU A 174 2.85 -17.89 -16.82
CA LEU A 174 3.83 -18.67 -17.59
C LEU A 174 3.31 -20.07 -17.95
N LEU A 175 2.59 -20.72 -17.03
CA LEU A 175 2.03 -22.05 -17.23
C LEU A 175 0.62 -22.03 -17.84
N GLY A 176 0.03 -20.87 -18.13
CA GLY A 176 -1.35 -20.78 -18.62
C GLY A 176 -2.38 -21.36 -17.63
N MET A 177 -2.16 -21.18 -16.32
CA MET A 177 -3.05 -21.67 -15.26
C MET A 177 -4.03 -20.57 -14.81
N SER A 178 -5.08 -20.34 -15.60
CA SER A 178 -6.06 -19.26 -15.40
C SER A 178 -6.73 -19.28 -14.03
N ASN A 179 -7.13 -20.45 -13.53
CA ASN A 179 -7.73 -20.59 -12.19
C ASN A 179 -6.80 -20.17 -11.06
N LEU A 180 -5.51 -20.55 -11.15
CA LEU A 180 -4.50 -20.16 -10.16
C LEU A 180 -4.22 -18.66 -10.24
N PHE A 181 -4.15 -18.11 -11.46
CA PHE A 181 -3.97 -16.68 -11.69
C PHE A 181 -5.10 -15.86 -11.04
N GLN A 182 -6.37 -16.22 -11.28
CA GLN A 182 -7.53 -15.56 -10.68
C GLN A 182 -7.59 -15.74 -9.15
N LYS A 183 -7.26 -16.93 -8.64
CA LYS A 183 -7.16 -17.20 -7.20
C LYS A 183 -6.10 -16.30 -6.55
N CYS A 184 -4.95 -16.11 -7.22
CA CYS A 184 -3.88 -15.23 -6.75
C CYS A 184 -4.33 -13.76 -6.71
N LEU A 185 -4.95 -13.25 -7.78
CA LEU A 185 -5.48 -11.87 -7.80
C LEU A 185 -6.47 -11.62 -6.66
N LYS A 186 -7.43 -12.53 -6.46
CA LYS A 186 -8.41 -12.42 -5.38
C LYS A 186 -7.75 -12.37 -4.00
N LYS A 187 -6.70 -13.16 -3.79
CA LYS A 187 -5.95 -13.19 -2.54
C LYS A 187 -5.12 -11.93 -2.34
N MET A 188 -4.46 -11.44 -3.39
CA MET A 188 -3.70 -10.19 -3.33
C MET A 188 -4.60 -8.98 -3.04
N MET A 189 -5.78 -8.89 -3.66
CA MET A 189 -6.73 -7.81 -3.39
C MET A 189 -7.23 -7.81 -1.94
N ALA A 190 -7.39 -9.00 -1.33
CA ALA A 190 -7.89 -9.13 0.03
C ALA A 190 -6.83 -8.83 1.10
N ASP A 191 -5.54 -8.79 0.73
CA ASP A 191 -4.41 -8.73 1.67
C ASP A 191 -3.43 -7.60 1.32
N ILE A 192 -3.91 -6.50 0.74
CA ILE A 192 -3.09 -5.31 0.47
C ILE A 192 -2.68 -4.67 1.79
N SER A 193 -1.38 -4.42 1.95
CA SER A 193 -0.80 -3.82 3.15
C SER A 193 0.47 -3.01 2.85
N SER A 194 1.02 -2.37 3.89
CA SER A 194 2.27 -1.62 3.81
C SER A 194 3.46 -2.43 3.29
N SER A 195 3.44 -3.77 3.44
CA SER A 195 4.55 -4.63 3.04
C SER A 195 4.55 -4.97 1.55
N ASN A 196 3.38 -4.93 0.91
CA ASN A 196 3.14 -5.50 -0.42
C ASN A 196 2.46 -4.55 -1.41
N VAL A 197 1.92 -3.40 -1.00
CA VAL A 197 1.19 -2.48 -1.88
C VAL A 197 2.00 -2.04 -3.11
N CYS A 198 3.30 -1.77 -2.94
CA CYS A 198 4.17 -1.36 -4.05
C CYS A 198 4.39 -2.51 -5.04
N SER A 199 4.67 -3.73 -4.56
CA SER A 199 4.89 -4.90 -5.42
C SER A 199 3.60 -5.37 -6.08
N PHE A 200 2.46 -5.29 -5.39
CA PHE A 200 1.15 -5.62 -5.94
C PHE A 200 0.74 -4.61 -7.02
N HIS A 201 1.00 -3.32 -6.81
CA HIS A 201 0.78 -2.31 -7.84
C HIS A 201 1.66 -2.59 -9.07
N GLN A 202 2.96 -2.88 -8.88
CA GLN A 202 3.86 -3.23 -9.99
C GLN A 202 3.37 -4.47 -10.76
N ALA A 203 2.97 -5.53 -10.06
CA ALA A 203 2.39 -6.72 -10.66
C ALA A 203 1.12 -6.39 -11.46
N SER A 204 0.24 -5.54 -10.91
CA SER A 204 -0.99 -5.13 -11.58
C SER A 204 -0.70 -4.39 -12.90
N CYS A 205 0.31 -3.53 -12.95
CA CYS A 205 0.72 -2.86 -14.18
C CYS A 205 1.30 -3.84 -15.20
N LYS A 206 2.15 -4.78 -14.75
CA LYS A 206 2.76 -5.81 -15.60
C LYS A 206 1.72 -6.69 -16.30
N PHE A 207 0.70 -7.13 -15.55
CA PHE A 207 -0.37 -7.98 -16.05
C PHE A 207 -1.59 -7.20 -16.58
N LYS A 208 -1.57 -5.86 -16.53
CA LYS A 208 -2.67 -4.97 -16.93
C LYS A 208 -3.98 -5.23 -16.16
N GLU A 209 -3.86 -5.59 -14.88
CA GLU A 209 -4.97 -5.93 -14.00
C GLU A 209 -5.52 -4.69 -13.28
N THR A 210 -6.55 -4.08 -13.87
CA THR A 210 -7.06 -2.78 -13.44
C THR A 210 -7.69 -2.79 -12.05
N PHE A 211 -8.30 -3.90 -11.64
CA PHE A 211 -8.94 -4.00 -10.31
C PHE A 211 -7.91 -4.01 -9.19
N LEU A 212 -6.85 -4.82 -9.32
CA LEU A 212 -5.74 -4.83 -8.37
C LEU A 212 -5.02 -3.49 -8.34
N GLN A 213 -4.80 -2.87 -9.51
CA GLN A 213 -4.18 -1.55 -9.59
C GLN A 213 -4.97 -0.49 -8.82
N ARG A 214 -6.28 -0.39 -9.07
CA ARG A 214 -7.17 0.54 -8.36
C ARG A 214 -7.23 0.26 -6.87
N ALA A 215 -7.22 -1.01 -6.46
CA ALA A 215 -7.21 -1.39 -5.05
C ALA A 215 -5.92 -0.93 -4.35
N CYS A 216 -4.75 -1.08 -4.99
CA CYS A 216 -3.48 -0.59 -4.46
C CYS A 216 -3.44 0.95 -4.38
N GLU A 217 -3.88 1.63 -5.43
CA GLU A 217 -3.99 3.09 -5.44
C GLU A 217 -4.95 3.61 -4.36
N ARG A 218 -6.09 2.92 -4.18
CA ARG A 218 -7.05 3.23 -3.12
C ARG A 218 -6.48 3.01 -1.73
N TRP A 219 -5.72 1.93 -1.53
CA TRP A 219 -5.01 1.69 -0.28
C TRP A 219 -4.03 2.82 0.02
N LEU A 220 -3.27 3.29 -0.98
CA LEU A 220 -2.34 4.42 -0.83
C LEU A 220 -3.07 5.72 -0.48
N GLU A 221 -4.22 6.02 -1.08
CA GLU A 221 -5.01 7.20 -0.70
C GLU A 221 -5.39 7.20 0.79
N LEU A 222 -5.64 6.03 1.38
CA LEU A 222 -6.10 5.90 2.76
C LEU A 222 -4.95 5.79 3.77
N PHE A 223 -3.87 5.11 3.40
CA PHE A 223 -2.84 4.63 4.34
C PHE A 223 -1.40 5.06 3.99
N PHE A 224 -1.21 5.88 2.96
CA PHE A 224 0.11 6.45 2.63
C PHE A 224 0.74 7.18 3.82
N VAL A 225 -0.04 8.01 4.51
CA VAL A 225 0.47 8.83 5.62
C VAL A 225 0.50 8.07 6.94
N THR A 226 -0.52 7.24 7.21
CA THR A 226 -0.72 6.61 8.52
C THR A 226 -0.01 5.28 8.69
N GLU A 227 0.16 4.50 7.62
CA GLU A 227 0.79 3.17 7.70
C GLU A 227 2.12 3.12 6.95
N LEU A 228 2.11 3.43 5.64
CA LEU A 228 3.30 3.25 4.80
C LEU A 228 4.48 4.11 5.24
N SER A 229 4.21 5.29 5.80
CA SER A 229 5.22 6.22 6.33
C SER A 229 6.15 5.62 7.39
N SER A 230 5.66 4.61 8.11
CA SER A 230 6.40 3.92 9.18
C SER A 230 7.10 2.64 8.71
N HIS A 231 6.95 2.27 7.43
CA HIS A 231 7.47 1.03 6.88
C HIS A 231 8.67 1.28 5.96
N ILE A 232 9.69 0.43 6.03
CA ILE A 232 10.85 0.50 5.11
C ILE A 232 10.46 0.39 3.63
N LYS A 233 9.26 -0.16 3.35
CA LYS A 233 8.73 -0.40 2.01
C LYS A 233 8.27 0.87 1.32
N LEU A 234 8.23 2.01 2.04
CA LEU A 234 8.11 3.33 1.42
C LEU A 234 9.19 3.54 0.33
N LYS A 235 10.40 2.98 0.49
CA LYS A 235 11.46 3.10 -0.53
C LYS A 235 11.11 2.46 -1.88
N ASP A 236 10.21 1.47 -1.87
CA ASP A 236 9.79 0.74 -3.06
C ASP A 236 8.68 1.48 -3.82
N LEU A 237 8.16 2.61 -3.29
CA LEU A 237 7.10 3.40 -3.92
C LEU A 237 7.65 4.17 -5.14
N PRO A 238 7.17 3.89 -6.38
CA PRO A 238 7.64 4.60 -7.57
C PRO A 238 7.20 6.06 -7.57
N PHE A 239 8.00 6.93 -8.19
CA PHE A 239 7.76 8.38 -8.23
C PHE A 239 6.40 8.75 -8.85
N ASP A 240 6.02 8.12 -9.97
CA ASP A 240 4.75 8.42 -10.64
C ASP A 240 3.54 8.05 -9.77
N LEU A 241 3.65 6.95 -9.02
CA LEU A 241 2.62 6.51 -8.08
C LEU A 241 2.53 7.46 -6.88
N LEU A 242 3.67 7.88 -6.32
CA LEU A 242 3.71 8.92 -5.29
C LEU A 242 3.01 10.20 -5.78
N LEU A 243 3.36 10.68 -6.97
CA LEU A 243 2.79 11.90 -7.52
C LEU A 243 1.27 11.77 -7.74
N LYS A 244 0.81 10.60 -8.21
CA LYS A 244 -0.61 10.29 -8.35
C LYS A 244 -1.32 10.29 -7.00
N THR A 245 -0.73 9.69 -5.96
CA THR A 245 -1.26 9.68 -4.60
C THR A 245 -1.35 11.09 -4.01
N LEU A 246 -0.29 11.90 -4.11
CA LEU A 246 -0.26 13.28 -3.59
C LEU A 246 -1.30 14.19 -4.25
N ARG A 247 -1.57 13.98 -5.54
CA ARG A 247 -2.59 14.74 -6.29
C ARG A 247 -4.01 14.26 -6.03
N SER A 248 -4.20 13.12 -5.38
CA SER A 248 -5.55 12.62 -5.11
C SER A 248 -6.27 13.51 -4.09
N PRO A 249 -7.48 14.01 -4.39
CA PRO A 249 -8.28 14.74 -3.41
C PRO A 249 -8.76 13.83 -2.27
N ARG A 250 -8.71 12.50 -2.45
CA ARG A 250 -9.10 11.49 -1.46
C ARG A 250 -7.97 11.09 -0.52
N LEU A 251 -6.78 11.67 -0.69
CA LEU A 251 -5.64 11.41 0.20
C LEU A 251 -6.03 11.77 1.64
N PHE A 252 -6.02 10.76 2.50
CA PHE A 252 -6.21 10.90 3.92
C PHE A 252 -4.89 11.29 4.58
N ALA A 253 -4.94 12.33 5.43
CA ALA A 253 -3.79 12.77 6.21
C ALA A 253 -4.27 13.46 7.48
N PRO A 254 -3.59 13.26 8.63
CA PRO A 254 -3.89 14.00 9.86
C PRO A 254 -3.80 15.52 9.70
N ASN A 255 -2.78 15.99 8.97
CA ASN A 255 -2.57 17.38 8.58
C ASN A 255 -1.58 17.46 7.40
N GLU A 256 -1.38 18.64 6.81
CA GLU A 256 -0.49 18.80 5.65
C GLU A 256 1.00 18.64 5.97
N TYR A 257 1.40 18.89 7.22
CA TYR A 257 2.78 18.69 7.63
C TYR A 257 3.15 17.20 7.66
N GLU A 258 2.27 16.32 8.11
CA GLU A 258 2.50 14.88 8.03
C GLU A 258 2.68 14.41 6.59
N VAL A 259 1.96 14.97 5.62
CA VAL A 259 2.17 14.65 4.18
C VAL A 259 3.57 15.05 3.75
N LEU A 260 4.03 16.26 4.09
CA LEU A 260 5.39 16.72 3.81
C LEU A 260 6.42 15.77 4.44
N ARG A 261 6.23 15.37 5.70
CA ARG A 261 7.14 14.45 6.40
C ARG A 261 7.30 13.13 5.65
N VAL A 262 6.21 12.51 5.20
CA VAL A 262 6.29 11.25 4.44
C VAL A 262 7.02 11.45 3.12
N VAL A 263 6.81 12.58 2.43
CA VAL A 263 7.56 12.89 1.20
C VAL A 263 9.05 13.08 1.48
N LEU A 264 9.42 13.72 2.60
CA LEU A 264 10.82 13.83 3.02
C LEU A 264 11.42 12.47 3.38
N TYR A 265 10.67 11.58 4.03
CA TYR A 265 11.12 10.23 4.37
C TYR A 265 11.33 9.40 3.11
N TRP A 266 10.37 9.46 2.18
CA TRP A 266 10.48 8.81 0.89
C TRP A 266 11.71 9.32 0.14
N LEU A 267 11.91 10.64 0.05
CA LEU A 267 13.06 11.24 -0.62
C LEU A 267 14.37 10.80 0.04
N TYR A 268 14.44 10.82 1.37
CA TYR A 268 15.59 10.33 2.12
C TYR A 268 15.93 8.88 1.76
N LEU A 269 14.93 8.01 1.68
CA LEU A 269 15.11 6.60 1.31
C LEU A 269 15.54 6.42 -0.15
N GLN A 270 15.05 7.27 -1.07
CA GLN A 270 15.52 7.28 -2.46
C GLN A 270 17.01 7.65 -2.57
N LEU A 271 17.46 8.59 -1.74
CA LEU A 271 18.87 9.03 -1.68
C LEU A 271 19.77 8.04 -0.91
N ASN A 272 19.18 7.14 -0.11
CA ASN A 272 19.89 6.20 0.75
C ASN A 272 19.39 4.75 0.53
N PRO A 273 19.56 4.16 -0.68
CA PRO A 273 18.91 2.90 -1.06
C PRO A 273 19.36 1.67 -0.22
N LEU A 274 20.54 1.75 0.40
CA LEU A 274 21.10 0.69 1.25
C LEU A 274 20.41 0.60 2.63
N ARG A 275 19.54 1.56 2.99
CA ARG A 275 18.80 1.53 4.26
C ARG A 275 17.83 0.34 4.30
N GLN A 276 17.81 -0.32 5.45
CA GLN A 276 16.96 -1.49 5.71
C GLN A 276 15.94 -1.27 6.84
N THR A 277 15.98 -0.10 7.51
CA THR A 277 15.06 0.26 8.59
C THR A 277 14.41 1.62 8.30
N PRO A 278 13.16 1.82 8.75
CA PRO A 278 12.50 3.11 8.60
C PRO A 278 13.30 4.20 9.36
N PRO A 279 13.49 5.38 8.77
CA PRO A 279 14.29 6.43 9.39
C PRO A 279 13.52 7.11 10.53
N ALA A 280 14.23 7.51 11.59
CA ALA A 280 13.68 8.40 12.59
C ALA A 280 13.56 9.83 12.04
N HIS A 281 12.55 10.59 12.47
CA HIS A 281 12.32 11.98 12.03
C HIS A 281 13.58 12.84 12.14
N SER A 282 14.23 12.82 13.31
CA SER A 282 15.46 13.58 13.58
C SER A 282 16.60 13.25 12.62
N THR A 283 16.71 12.00 12.16
CA THR A 283 17.72 11.57 11.19
C THR A 283 17.48 12.22 9.84
N VAL A 284 16.23 12.27 9.39
CA VAL A 284 15.85 12.88 8.11
C VAL A 284 16.08 14.40 8.14
N ILE A 285 15.68 15.06 9.23
CA ILE A 285 15.90 16.51 9.39
C ILE A 285 17.38 16.82 9.44
N THR A 286 18.16 16.09 10.24
CA THR A 286 19.62 16.29 10.31
C THR A 286 20.29 16.07 8.95
N PHE A 287 19.84 15.09 8.17
CA PHE A 287 20.35 14.84 6.82
C PHE A 287 20.16 16.07 5.92
N PHE A 288 18.93 16.60 5.85
CA PHE A 288 18.63 17.73 4.97
C PHE A 288 19.10 19.10 5.51
N SER A 289 19.33 19.25 6.81
CA SER A 289 19.82 20.52 7.38
C SER A 289 21.33 20.71 7.25
N ARG A 290 22.09 19.63 7.03
CA ARG A 290 23.57 19.68 6.88
C ARG A 290 24.03 20.13 5.51
N GLU A 291 23.15 20.09 4.52
CA GLU A 291 23.46 20.53 3.17
C GLU A 291 23.73 22.04 3.13
N THR A 292 24.65 22.49 2.28
CA THR A 292 24.92 23.93 2.12
C THR A 292 24.04 24.56 1.06
N THR A 293 23.62 23.76 0.08
CA THR A 293 22.79 24.16 -1.06
C THR A 293 21.38 23.62 -0.94
N VAL A 294 20.41 24.34 -1.51
CA VAL A 294 19.01 23.88 -1.56
C VAL A 294 18.87 22.69 -2.50
N PHE A 295 18.40 21.55 -1.99
CA PHE A 295 18.33 20.29 -2.73
C PHE A 295 17.53 20.40 -4.02
N LEU A 296 16.34 21.03 -4.01
CA LEU A 296 15.49 21.12 -5.21
C LEU A 296 16.07 22.02 -6.32
N GLU A 297 17.06 22.86 -6.01
CA GLU A 297 17.76 23.68 -7.01
C GLU A 297 18.88 22.90 -7.71
N LEU A 298 19.38 21.82 -7.08
CA LEU A 298 20.40 20.96 -7.65
C LEU A 298 19.86 20.14 -8.85
N PRO A 299 20.72 19.80 -9.83
CA PRO A 299 20.30 18.98 -10.99
C PRO A 299 19.62 17.66 -10.61
N GLN A 300 20.11 16.98 -9.57
CA GLN A 300 19.50 15.74 -9.07
C GLN A 300 18.15 15.95 -8.37
N GLY A 301 17.91 17.17 -7.85
CA GLY A 301 16.69 17.57 -7.15
C GLY A 301 15.55 17.93 -8.08
N GLN A 302 15.86 18.42 -9.29
CA GLN A 302 14.89 18.91 -10.27
C GLN A 302 13.77 17.90 -10.57
N LYS A 303 14.10 16.60 -10.65
CA LYS A 303 13.11 15.54 -10.91
C LYS A 303 12.03 15.42 -9.82
N TYR A 304 12.29 15.92 -8.61
CA TYR A 304 11.37 15.84 -7.46
C TYR A 304 10.49 17.09 -7.29
N ILE A 305 10.75 18.17 -8.02
CA ILE A 305 10.01 19.44 -7.88
C ILE A 305 8.49 19.23 -7.96
N THR A 306 8.02 18.41 -8.90
CA THR A 306 6.59 18.20 -9.11
C THR A 306 5.91 17.48 -7.94
N ALA A 307 6.63 16.66 -7.17
CA ALA A 307 6.11 16.05 -5.95
C ALA A 307 5.92 17.10 -4.85
N PHE A 308 6.89 18.01 -4.66
CA PHE A 308 6.76 19.09 -3.68
C PHE A 308 5.72 20.15 -4.09
N GLN A 309 5.55 20.40 -5.39
CA GLN A 309 4.47 21.26 -5.90
C GLN A 309 3.07 20.65 -5.71
N ALA A 310 2.96 19.33 -5.58
CA ALA A 310 1.69 18.67 -5.28
C ALA A 310 1.28 18.81 -3.81
N LEU A 311 2.20 19.23 -2.92
CA LEU A 311 1.92 19.44 -1.51
C LEU A 311 1.14 20.73 -1.27
N ARG A 312 0.23 20.69 -0.30
CA ARG A 312 -0.55 21.86 0.14
C ARG A 312 0.21 22.61 1.23
N MET A 313 1.34 23.19 0.85
CA MET A 313 2.28 23.81 1.80
C MET A 313 1.67 25.00 2.56
N HIS A 314 0.66 25.67 1.97
CA HIS A 314 -0.15 26.70 2.63
C HIS A 314 -0.95 26.16 3.82
N GLY A 315 -1.05 24.83 3.96
CA GLY A 315 -1.73 24.18 5.07
C GLY A 315 -0.86 23.94 6.31
N ILE A 316 0.42 24.33 6.27
CA ILE A 316 1.35 24.17 7.38
C ILE A 316 1.41 25.48 8.17
N THR A 317 0.55 25.62 9.17
CA THR A 317 0.38 26.89 9.92
C THR A 317 1.07 26.93 11.27
N GLU A 318 1.51 25.78 11.79
CA GLU A 318 2.15 25.70 13.11
C GLU A 318 3.60 26.21 13.06
N TRP A 319 3.97 27.04 14.03
CA TRP A 319 5.27 27.70 14.07
C TRP A 319 6.44 26.71 14.10
N GLN A 320 6.34 25.63 14.91
CA GLN A 320 7.39 24.62 15.03
C GLN A 320 7.69 23.96 13.68
N HIS A 321 6.62 23.66 12.93
CA HIS A 321 6.73 23.08 11.59
C HIS A 321 7.34 24.08 10.61
N LEU A 322 6.90 25.35 10.63
CA LEU A 322 7.48 26.40 9.78
C LEU A 322 8.98 26.64 10.07
N GLN A 323 9.41 26.53 11.34
CA GLN A 323 10.83 26.58 11.68
C GLN A 323 11.60 25.38 11.13
N GLU A 324 11.04 24.18 11.21
CA GLU A 324 11.66 23.01 10.60
C GLU A 324 11.79 23.16 9.08
N LEU A 325 10.74 23.63 8.39
CA LEU A 325 10.76 23.92 6.96
C LEU A 325 11.86 24.91 6.57
N LYS A 326 12.10 25.92 7.40
CA LYS A 326 13.18 26.90 7.20
C LYS A 326 14.57 26.29 7.38
N ASN A 327 14.71 25.34 8.30
CA ASN A 327 15.99 24.73 8.65
C ASN A 327 16.41 23.64 7.67
N ILE A 328 15.47 22.91 7.07
CA ILE A 328 15.79 21.91 6.04
C ILE A 328 16.21 22.61 4.74
N ARG A 329 17.32 22.20 4.14
CA ARG A 329 17.81 22.76 2.87
C ARG A 329 17.22 22.01 1.68
N VAL A 330 15.89 21.86 1.68
CA VAL A 330 15.16 21.16 0.60
C VAL A 330 14.48 22.13 -0.35
N LEU A 331 13.75 23.10 0.21
CA LEU A 331 12.86 23.98 -0.55
C LEU A 331 13.57 25.27 -0.98
N PRO A 332 13.30 25.80 -2.19
CA PRO A 332 13.77 27.12 -2.60
C PRO A 332 13.30 28.21 -1.64
N GLU A 333 14.16 29.19 -1.36
CA GLU A 333 13.85 30.27 -0.41
C GLU A 333 12.62 31.09 -0.84
N SER A 334 12.46 31.31 -2.14
CA SER A 334 11.28 31.96 -2.73
C SER A 334 9.96 31.28 -2.35
N TRP A 335 9.94 29.95 -2.21
CA TRP A 335 8.73 29.21 -1.84
C TRP A 335 8.40 29.41 -0.37
N LEU A 336 9.41 29.33 0.51
CA LEU A 336 9.26 29.61 1.92
C LEU A 336 8.78 31.05 2.15
N LEU A 337 9.38 32.02 1.45
CA LEU A 337 8.95 33.41 1.51
C LEU A 337 7.48 33.56 1.09
N ASN A 338 7.08 32.94 -0.02
CA ASN A 338 5.68 32.97 -0.46
C ASN A 338 4.72 32.36 0.57
N ILE A 339 5.07 31.21 1.17
CA ILE A 339 4.27 30.58 2.22
C ILE A 339 4.10 31.54 3.41
N LEU A 340 5.21 32.09 3.92
CA LEU A 340 5.21 32.99 5.07
C LEU A 340 4.46 34.30 4.77
N SER A 341 4.66 34.90 3.60
CA SER A 341 3.93 36.08 3.15
C SER A 341 2.42 35.82 3.09
N ASN A 342 2.00 34.68 2.54
CA ASN A 342 0.58 34.32 2.49
C ASN A 342 -0.04 34.15 3.88
N HIS A 343 0.68 33.52 4.82
CA HIS A 343 0.23 33.45 6.20
C HIS A 343 0.13 34.83 6.85
N TYR A 344 1.14 35.69 6.65
CA TYR A 344 1.12 37.06 7.14
C TYR A 344 -0.09 37.84 6.60
N HIS A 345 -0.33 37.80 5.30
CA HIS A 345 -1.48 38.45 4.68
C HIS A 345 -2.81 37.89 5.20
N THR A 346 -2.92 36.57 5.37
CA THR A 346 -4.12 35.93 5.91
C THR A 346 -4.38 36.33 7.36
N LEU A 347 -3.32 36.43 8.19
CA LEU A 347 -3.43 36.93 9.55
C LEU A 347 -3.88 38.40 9.57
N TYR A 348 -3.29 39.23 8.71
CA TYR A 348 -3.61 40.65 8.60
C TYR A 348 -5.04 40.91 8.12
N SER A 349 -5.56 40.06 7.22
CA SER A 349 -6.96 40.09 6.75
C SER A 349 -7.95 39.51 7.76
N GLY A 350 -7.53 39.20 8.99
CA GLY A 350 -8.41 38.65 10.03
C GLY A 350 -8.78 37.18 9.81
N GLY A 351 -7.91 36.44 9.11
CA GLY A 351 -8.05 35.02 8.81
C GLY A 351 -8.66 34.72 7.44
N ASP A 352 -8.89 35.73 6.59
CA ASP A 352 -9.54 35.53 5.29
C ASP A 352 -8.59 34.87 4.29
N MET A 353 -9.00 33.70 3.81
CA MET A 353 -8.27 32.87 2.85
C MET A 353 -8.80 33.07 1.43
N ILE A 354 -7.90 33.20 0.48
CA ILE A 354 -8.22 33.21 -0.96
C ILE A 354 -8.49 31.77 -1.42
N VAL A 355 -9.77 31.42 -1.51
CA VAL A 355 -10.22 30.04 -1.84
C VAL A 355 -10.99 30.06 -3.15
N THR A 356 -10.31 29.74 -4.24
CA THR A 356 -10.87 29.56 -5.58
C THR A 356 -11.27 28.11 -5.85
N ASP A 357 -10.44 27.16 -5.40
CA ASP A 357 -10.67 25.73 -5.50
C ASP A 357 -10.64 25.12 -4.09
N PHE A 358 -11.83 24.94 -3.51
CA PHE A 358 -11.96 24.41 -2.15
C PHE A 358 -11.31 23.02 -2.00
N SER A 359 -11.35 22.18 -3.03
CA SER A 359 -10.80 20.82 -2.97
C SER A 359 -9.29 20.78 -2.77
N LYS A 360 -8.59 21.82 -3.24
CA LYS A 360 -7.12 21.96 -3.16
C LYS A 360 -6.66 22.90 -2.06
N GLN A 361 -7.45 23.93 -1.76
CA GLN A 361 -7.03 25.04 -0.90
C GLN A 361 -7.59 24.95 0.52
N ALA A 362 -8.61 24.13 0.78
CA ALA A 362 -9.08 23.89 2.14
C ALA A 362 -8.02 23.19 2.99
N MET A 363 -7.96 23.59 4.26
CA MET A 363 -7.13 22.99 5.30
C MET A 363 -7.70 21.62 5.66
N ARG A 364 -6.86 20.58 5.61
CA ARG A 364 -7.27 19.20 5.89
C ARG A 364 -6.86 18.78 7.30
N PHE A 365 -7.81 18.22 8.03
CA PHE A 365 -7.60 17.62 9.35
C PHE A 365 -8.20 16.21 9.37
N GLY A 366 -7.36 15.20 9.55
CA GLY A 366 -7.72 13.79 9.48
C GLY A 366 -7.75 13.12 10.86
N MET A 367 -8.80 12.33 11.12
CA MET A 367 -8.98 11.55 12.35
C MET A 367 -9.29 10.10 11.99
N MET A 368 -8.74 9.14 12.74
CA MET A 368 -8.98 7.71 12.53
C MET A 368 -9.58 7.10 13.79
N LEU A 369 -10.74 6.44 13.67
CA LEU A 369 -11.39 5.72 14.75
C LEU A 369 -11.19 4.22 14.54
N ASN A 370 -10.57 3.60 15.53
CA ASN A 370 -10.37 2.16 15.59
C ASN A 370 -11.46 1.50 16.44
N GLN A 371 -11.49 0.15 16.47
CA GLN A 371 -12.55 -0.62 17.12
C GLN A 371 -12.80 -0.28 18.60
N GLU A 372 -11.80 0.23 19.32
CA GLU A 372 -11.87 0.50 20.76
C GLU A 372 -12.36 1.91 21.11
N GLN A 373 -12.41 2.85 20.15
CA GLN A 373 -12.68 4.26 20.43
C GLN A 373 -14.16 4.62 20.20
N GLU A 374 -14.85 5.00 21.27
CA GLU A 374 -16.22 5.50 21.22
C GLU A 374 -16.30 6.99 20.86
N CYS A 375 -15.22 7.74 21.08
CA CYS A 375 -15.12 9.16 20.75
C CYS A 375 -13.67 9.52 20.44
N CYS A 376 -13.48 10.37 19.44
CA CYS A 376 -12.23 10.98 19.09
C CYS A 376 -12.47 12.50 18.92
N THR A 377 -11.62 13.31 19.53
CA THR A 377 -11.67 14.77 19.40
C THR A 377 -10.28 15.31 19.05
N GLN A 378 -10.27 16.39 18.26
CA GLN A 378 -9.06 17.11 17.91
C GLN A 378 -9.30 18.61 18.00
N THR A 379 -8.52 19.30 18.83
CA THR A 379 -8.51 20.76 18.86
C THR A 379 -7.57 21.27 17.78
N ILE A 380 -8.06 22.18 16.94
CA ILE A 380 -7.29 22.84 15.89
C ILE A 380 -7.26 24.35 16.12
N ASN A 381 -6.16 24.99 15.69
CA ASN A 381 -6.02 26.45 15.64
C ASN A 381 -5.75 26.86 14.20
N LEU A 382 -6.61 27.71 13.64
CA LEU A 382 -6.41 28.32 12.35
C LEU A 382 -6.49 29.84 12.50
N TYR A 383 -5.35 30.52 12.32
CA TYR A 383 -5.25 31.99 12.40
C TYR A 383 -5.85 32.60 13.69
N GLY A 384 -5.69 31.91 14.82
CA GLY A 384 -6.18 32.32 16.13
C GLY A 384 -7.64 31.92 16.41
N PHE A 385 -8.32 31.27 15.48
CA PHE A 385 -9.63 30.67 15.71
C PHE A 385 -9.48 29.21 16.13
N TYR A 386 -9.99 28.88 17.31
CA TYR A 386 -9.94 27.53 17.86
C TYR A 386 -11.23 26.78 17.57
N PHE A 387 -11.09 25.54 17.12
CA PHE A 387 -12.20 24.63 16.90
C PHE A 387 -11.88 23.26 17.51
N ILE A 388 -12.91 22.59 18.01
CA ILE A 388 -12.87 21.16 18.30
C ILE A 388 -13.59 20.42 17.17
N LEU A 389 -12.87 19.47 16.57
CA LEU A 389 -13.39 18.49 15.64
C LEU A 389 -13.76 17.26 16.47
N GLN A 390 -14.96 16.72 16.27
CA GLN A 390 -15.46 15.60 17.04
C GLN A 390 -15.99 14.51 16.12
N ALA A 391 -15.63 13.27 16.42
CA ALA A 391 -16.18 12.05 15.86
C ALA A 391 -16.59 11.14 17.02
N ALA A 392 -17.88 10.81 17.15
CA ALA A 392 -18.39 10.05 18.28
C ALA A 392 -19.40 8.98 17.83
N LYS A 393 -19.32 7.80 18.44
CA LYS A 393 -20.30 6.74 18.29
C LYS A 393 -21.55 7.05 19.12
N MET A 394 -22.72 6.85 18.54
CA MET A 394 -24.00 7.09 19.18
C MET A 394 -24.56 5.80 19.79
N GLY A 395 -24.37 5.65 21.09
CA GLY A 395 -24.87 4.51 21.86
C GLY A 395 -24.37 3.16 21.34
N GLN A 396 -25.23 2.15 21.38
CA GLN A 396 -24.90 0.78 20.96
C GLN A 396 -25.02 0.56 19.44
N SER A 397 -25.56 1.52 18.71
CA SER A 397 -25.71 1.44 17.24
C SER A 397 -24.38 1.69 16.52
N ASN A 398 -24.22 1.17 15.31
CA ASN A 398 -23.10 1.52 14.41
C ASN A 398 -23.30 2.89 13.75
N THR A 399 -23.86 3.83 14.50
CA THR A 399 -24.14 5.19 14.06
C THR A 399 -23.11 6.12 14.66
N TYR A 400 -22.51 6.97 13.83
CA TYR A 400 -21.51 7.95 14.25
C TYR A 400 -21.94 9.34 13.89
N ILE A 401 -21.56 10.30 14.72
CA ILE A 401 -21.78 11.73 14.52
C ILE A 401 -20.44 12.44 14.41
N PHE A 402 -20.35 13.31 13.41
CA PHE A 402 -19.22 14.18 13.14
C PHE A 402 -19.65 15.64 13.26
N SER A 403 -18.89 16.45 13.98
CA SER A 403 -19.21 17.87 14.17
C SER A 403 -17.98 18.74 14.38
N ILE A 404 -18.17 20.03 14.11
CA ILE A 404 -17.17 21.07 14.32
C ILE A 404 -17.77 22.05 15.34
N GLU A 405 -17.01 22.45 16.34
CA GLU A 405 -17.44 23.46 17.31
C GLU A 405 -16.37 24.50 17.55
N ARG A 406 -16.76 25.78 17.51
CA ARG A 406 -15.85 26.88 17.80
C ARG A 406 -15.67 27.03 19.31
N LEU A 407 -14.43 27.02 19.76
CA LEU A 407 -14.04 27.17 21.16
C LEU A 407 -13.84 28.65 21.53
N ARG A 408 -13.99 28.93 22.83
CA ARG A 408 -13.62 30.22 23.44
C ARG A 408 -12.18 30.16 23.93
N HIS A 409 -11.53 31.31 24.15
CA HIS A 409 -10.14 31.33 24.63
C HIS A 409 -9.95 30.75 26.03
N TRP A 410 -11.00 30.76 26.85
CA TRP A 410 -11.01 30.18 28.19
C TRP A 410 -11.59 28.76 28.22
N ASP A 411 -11.85 28.15 27.06
CA ASP A 411 -12.41 26.80 27.02
C ASP A 411 -11.38 25.78 27.52
N PRO A 412 -11.75 24.87 28.45
CA PRO A 412 -10.84 23.84 28.96
C PRO A 412 -10.27 22.90 27.88
N ALA A 413 -10.94 22.77 26.73
CA ALA A 413 -10.47 21.96 25.60
C ALA A 413 -9.33 22.64 24.81
N VAL A 414 -9.01 23.90 25.09
CA VAL A 414 -7.82 24.59 24.57
C VAL A 414 -6.63 24.19 25.44
N PRO A 415 -5.53 23.64 24.86
CA PRO A 415 -4.35 23.28 25.63
C PRO A 415 -3.81 24.47 26.44
N GLN A 416 -3.47 24.27 27.71
CA GLN A 416 -2.99 25.34 28.59
C GLN A 416 -1.71 26.02 28.05
N SER A 417 -0.86 25.27 27.33
CA SER A 417 0.31 25.81 26.63
C SER A 417 -0.08 26.80 25.52
N SER A 418 -1.21 26.59 24.85
CA SER A 418 -1.76 27.48 23.83
C SER A 418 -2.35 28.76 24.43
N ALA A 419 -2.94 28.69 25.62
CA ALA A 419 -3.57 29.84 26.28
C ALA A 419 -2.59 30.97 26.67
N VAL A 420 -1.31 30.63 26.89
CA VAL A 420 -0.29 31.61 27.33
C VAL A 420 0.56 32.14 26.17
N SER A 421 0.71 31.38 25.08
CA SER A 421 1.71 31.66 24.04
C SER A 421 1.17 31.78 22.61
N HIS A 422 -0.08 31.41 22.34
CA HIS A 422 -0.63 31.41 20.99
C HIS A 422 -1.65 32.55 20.81
N PRO A 423 -1.68 33.21 19.63
CA PRO A 423 -2.64 34.26 19.36
C PRO A 423 -4.07 33.70 19.39
N TYR A 424 -5.00 34.46 19.96
CA TYR A 424 -6.43 34.18 19.94
C TYR A 424 -7.17 35.31 19.23
N CYS A 425 -8.05 34.97 18.30
CA CYS A 425 -8.84 35.94 17.56
C CYS A 425 -10.11 36.32 18.34
N MET A 426 -10.22 37.61 18.69
CA MET A 426 -11.35 38.16 19.44
C MET A 426 -12.60 38.46 18.60
N ARG A 427 -12.57 38.20 17.28
CA ARG A 427 -13.74 38.45 16.41
C ARG A 427 -14.95 37.67 16.90
N ALA A 428 -16.11 38.34 17.00
CA ALA A 428 -17.32 37.74 17.57
C ALA A 428 -17.82 36.54 16.76
N ASP A 429 -17.57 36.54 15.46
CA ASP A 429 -18.05 35.55 14.49
C ASP A 429 -16.97 35.20 13.45
N ARG A 430 -17.14 34.03 12.82
CA ARG A 430 -16.32 33.56 11.71
C ARG A 430 -17.21 32.78 10.75
N SER A 431 -17.27 33.21 9.50
CA SER A 431 -17.79 32.38 8.42
C SER A 431 -16.77 31.28 8.10
N VAL A 432 -17.23 30.04 8.13
CA VAL A 432 -16.42 28.86 7.83
C VAL A 432 -17.12 28.07 6.73
N ARG A 433 -16.39 27.82 5.65
CA ARG A 433 -16.76 26.84 4.63
C ARG A 433 -16.09 25.52 4.99
N PHE A 434 -16.85 24.45 5.16
CA PHE A 434 -16.30 23.16 5.52
C PHE A 434 -16.95 22.00 4.77
N HIS A 435 -16.26 20.85 4.78
CA HIS A 435 -16.70 19.60 4.20
C HIS A 435 -16.17 18.44 5.05
N ILE A 436 -17.03 17.50 5.40
CA ILE A 436 -16.67 16.31 6.18
C ILE A 436 -16.78 15.10 5.26
N THR A 437 -15.67 14.39 5.07
CA THR A 437 -15.62 13.12 4.33
C THR A 437 -15.34 12.00 5.31
N VAL A 438 -16.13 10.93 5.26
CA VAL A 438 -15.99 9.76 6.13
C VAL A 438 -15.83 8.53 5.26
N GLN A 439 -14.78 7.76 5.52
CA GLN A 439 -14.43 6.57 4.75
C GLN A 439 -14.34 5.36 5.68
N SER A 440 -15.01 4.27 5.34
CA SER A 440 -15.00 3.02 6.12
C SER A 440 -15.10 1.81 5.22
N TYR A 441 -14.57 0.68 5.67
CA TYR A 441 -14.65 -0.58 4.92
C TYR A 441 -15.91 -1.36 5.29
N ALA A 442 -16.82 -1.55 4.34
CA ALA A 442 -18.07 -2.27 4.54
C ALA A 442 -18.45 -3.03 3.25
N ASN A 443 -19.05 -4.22 3.40
CA ASN A 443 -19.48 -5.07 2.28
C ASN A 443 -18.36 -5.43 1.26
N GLY A 444 -17.11 -5.51 1.72
CA GLY A 444 -15.97 -5.86 0.87
C GLY A 444 -15.38 -4.71 0.07
N GLU A 445 -15.85 -3.47 0.27
CA GLU A 445 -15.34 -2.28 -0.40
C GLU A 445 -15.20 -1.08 0.55
N TRP A 446 -14.37 -0.11 0.15
CA TRP A 446 -14.25 1.16 0.84
C TRP A 446 -15.39 2.09 0.42
N GLN A 447 -16.27 2.42 1.37
CA GLN A 447 -17.36 3.36 1.17
C GLN A 447 -16.93 4.77 1.55
N GLU A 448 -17.47 5.76 0.87
CA GLU A 448 -17.23 7.18 1.13
C GLU A 448 -18.57 7.88 1.36
N HIS A 449 -18.66 8.63 2.45
CA HIS A 449 -19.81 9.45 2.82
C HIS A 449 -19.35 10.90 2.95
N SER A 450 -20.23 11.83 2.56
CA SER A 450 -19.88 13.24 2.46
C SER A 450 -21.01 14.11 3.00
N SER A 451 -20.66 15.13 3.78
CA SER A 451 -21.60 16.15 4.23
C SER A 451 -22.01 17.12 3.13
N GLY A 452 -21.35 17.07 1.96
CA GLY A 452 -21.33 18.19 1.02
C GLY A 452 -20.59 19.41 1.59
N THR A 453 -20.48 20.48 0.79
CA THR A 453 -19.89 21.74 1.25
C THR A 453 -20.93 22.54 2.03
N VAL A 454 -20.60 22.90 3.27
CA VAL A 454 -21.45 23.66 4.17
C VAL A 454 -20.79 25.01 4.46
N ASN A 455 -21.55 26.10 4.37
CA ASN A 455 -21.12 27.41 4.86
C ASN A 455 -21.88 27.71 6.16
N GLN A 456 -21.17 27.94 7.26
CA GLN A 456 -21.77 28.24 8.55
C GLN A 456 -21.01 29.36 9.27
N HIS A 457 -21.77 30.22 9.94
CA HIS A 457 -21.23 31.22 10.86
C HIS A 457 -21.07 30.62 12.26
N PHE A 458 -19.86 30.71 12.79
CA PHE A 458 -19.50 30.29 14.13
C PHE A 458 -19.28 31.52 15.00
N GLY A 459 -20.28 31.88 15.80
CA GLY A 459 -20.24 33.03 16.72
C GLY A 459 -20.01 32.64 18.18
N LEU A 460 -19.54 33.57 19.01
CA LEU A 460 -19.31 33.36 20.45
C LEU A 460 -20.58 33.59 21.31
N CYS A 461 -21.64 34.19 20.74
CA CYS A 461 -22.86 34.56 21.47
C CYS A 461 -23.71 33.37 21.93
N LYS A 462 -23.64 32.23 21.23
CA LYS A 462 -24.33 31.00 21.64
C LYS A 462 -23.55 30.30 22.74
N ARG A 463 -24.24 29.56 23.62
CA ARG A 463 -23.60 28.74 24.67
C ARG A 463 -22.63 27.72 24.06
N LEU A 464 -23.02 27.09 22.95
CA LEU A 464 -22.19 26.22 22.12
C LEU A 464 -22.34 26.68 20.67
N SER A 465 -21.21 26.83 19.97
CA SER A 465 -21.18 27.27 18.57
C SER A 465 -20.80 26.08 17.70
N ARG A 466 -21.75 25.15 17.55
CA ARG A 466 -21.53 23.85 16.90
C ARG A 466 -22.17 23.78 15.51
N SER A 467 -21.56 23.02 14.61
CA SER A 467 -22.15 22.65 13.33
C SER A 467 -23.40 21.80 13.52
N LYS A 468 -24.25 21.72 12.49
CA LYS A 468 -25.21 20.62 12.44
C LYS A 468 -24.42 19.29 12.46
N PRO A 469 -24.83 18.30 13.27
CA PRO A 469 -24.15 17.01 13.30
C PRO A 469 -24.32 16.31 11.96
N PHE A 470 -23.22 15.81 11.40
CA PHE A 470 -23.25 14.93 10.24
C PHE A 470 -23.31 13.49 10.77
N GLN A 471 -24.47 12.83 10.59
CA GLN A 471 -24.74 11.50 11.12
C GLN A 471 -24.68 10.46 10.00
N ILE A 472 -23.99 9.35 10.25
CA ILE A 472 -23.94 8.20 9.33
C ILE A 472 -24.19 6.92 10.11
N GLU A 473 -25.03 6.05 9.57
CA GLU A 473 -25.37 4.74 10.12
C GLU A 473 -24.61 3.63 9.40
N GLY A 474 -24.36 2.52 10.09
CA GLY A 474 -23.76 1.31 9.50
C GLY A 474 -22.26 1.38 9.28
N LEU A 475 -21.54 2.31 9.91
CA LEU A 475 -20.08 2.38 9.77
C LEU A 475 -19.37 1.29 10.58
N SER A 476 -18.31 0.73 10.00
CA SER A 476 -17.41 -0.24 10.62
C SER A 476 -15.97 0.30 10.69
N PRO A 477 -15.31 0.21 11.85
CA PRO A 477 -13.88 0.54 11.96
C PRO A 477 -12.99 -0.32 11.05
N PRO A 478 -11.86 0.24 10.56
CA PRO A 478 -11.39 1.60 10.81
C PRO A 478 -12.21 2.65 10.05
N ILE A 479 -12.55 3.74 10.73
CA ILE A 479 -13.27 4.89 10.16
C ILE A 479 -12.28 6.03 10.00
N LEU A 480 -12.06 6.50 8.77
CA LEU A 480 -11.20 7.62 8.44
C LEU A 480 -12.05 8.85 8.15
N VAL A 481 -11.92 9.89 8.97
CA VAL A 481 -12.70 11.12 8.87
C VAL A 481 -11.78 12.26 8.46
N THR A 482 -12.14 12.99 7.42
CA THR A 482 -11.44 14.19 6.99
C THR A 482 -12.35 15.41 7.14
N PHE A 483 -11.91 16.38 7.92
CA PHE A 483 -12.50 17.70 8.02
C PHE A 483 -11.69 18.65 7.12
N ALA A 484 -12.29 19.11 6.02
CA ALA A 484 -11.73 20.16 5.18
C ALA A 484 -12.37 21.50 5.57
N LEU A 485 -11.57 22.48 5.99
CA LEU A 485 -12.04 23.79 6.44
C LEU A 485 -11.37 24.91 5.64
N ALA A 486 -12.12 25.97 5.37
CA ALA A 486 -11.57 27.20 4.84
C ALA A 486 -12.35 28.42 5.36
N PHE A 487 -11.65 29.54 5.45
CA PHE A 487 -12.19 30.82 5.89
C PHE A 487 -12.36 31.71 4.66
N PRO A 488 -13.53 31.68 3.98
CA PRO A 488 -13.72 32.49 2.77
C PRO A 488 -13.58 33.98 3.09
N CYS A 489 -13.02 34.74 2.16
CA CYS A 489 -13.08 36.20 2.19
C CYS A 489 -14.54 36.65 2.24
N CYS A 490 -14.85 37.59 3.13
CA CYS A 490 -16.18 38.20 3.23
C CYS A 490 -16.38 39.27 2.14
#